data_AF-K1TEP0-F1
#
_entry.id   AF-K1TEP0-F1
#
_cell.length_a   1.000
_cell.length_b   1.000
_cell.length_c   1.000
_cell.angle_alpha   90.00
_cell.angle_beta   90.00
_cell.angle_gamma   90.00
#
_symmetry.space_group_name_H-M   'P 1'
#
loop_
_entity.id
_entity.type
_entity.pdbx_description
1 polymer ?
#
loop_
_entity_poly.entity_id
_entity_poly.type
_entity_poly.pdbx_seq_one_letter_code
_entity_poly.pdbx_strand_id
1 'polypeptide(L)' 'PEVYSGFAFGIGLERIAMGKYDINDLRLFFENDLRFLDQF' A
#
# COMPACT_ATOMS: atom_id res chain seq x y z
N PRO A 1 8.44 6.64 32.15
CA PRO A 1 8.99 7.31 30.94
C PRO A 1 10.34 8.04 31.16
N GLU A 2 10.96 7.95 32.34
CA GLU A 2 12.13 8.80 32.66
C GLU A 2 13.48 8.32 32.09
N VAL A 3 13.55 7.15 31.44
CA VAL A 3 14.82 6.66 30.84
C VAL A 3 14.67 6.38 29.35
N TYR A 4 13.62 5.68 28.92
CA TYR A 4 13.34 5.48 27.49
C TYR A 4 11.84 5.46 27.19
N SER A 5 11.49 6.01 26.03
CA SER A 5 10.14 5.99 25.45
C SER A 5 10.26 5.94 23.92
N GLY A 6 9.30 5.31 23.25
CA GLY A 6 9.26 5.28 21.79
C GLY A 6 7.89 4.86 21.28
N PHE A 7 7.61 5.22 20.03
CA PHE A 7 6.43 4.76 19.30
C PHE A 7 6.87 4.08 18.01
N ALA A 8 6.02 3.20 17.50
CA ALA A 8 6.19 2.56 16.20
C ALA A 8 4.88 2.59 15.44
N PHE A 9 4.96 2.66 14.12
CA PHE A 9 3.82 2.54 13.23
C PHE A 9 4.22 1.76 11.98
N GLY A 10 3.22 1.13 11.36
CA GLY A 10 3.35 0.44 10.10
C GLY A 10 2.21 0.90 9.18
N ILE A 11 2.51 1.03 7.91
CA ILE A 11 1.55 1.45 6.89
C ILE A 11 1.61 0.41 5.77
N GLY A 12 0.43 -0.06 5.35
CA GLY A 12 0.30 -0.89 4.16
C GLY A 12 0.32 -0.03 2.91
N LEU A 13 1.40 -0.14 2.12
CA LEU A 13 1.59 0.64 0.90
C LEU A 13 0.47 0.37 -0.10
N GLU A 14 0.05 -0.89 -0.20
CA GLU A 14 -1.00 -1.38 -1.08
C GLU A 14 -2.33 -0.68 -0.77
N ARG A 15 -2.65 -0.50 0.51
CA ARG A 15 -3.91 0.15 0.92
C ARG A 15 -3.93 1.64 0.63
N ILE A 16 -2.78 2.30 0.72
CA ILE A 16 -2.64 3.70 0.29
C ILE A 16 -2.77 3.79 -1.23
N ALA A 17 -2.11 2.91 -1.98
CA ALA A 17 -2.18 2.89 -3.44
C ALA A 17 -3.61 2.66 -3.92
N MET A 18 -4.32 1.69 -3.32
CA MET A 18 -5.72 1.41 -3.64
C MET A 18 -6.62 2.63 -3.43
N GLY A 19 -6.47 3.34 -2.31
CA GLY A 19 -7.26 4.55 -2.05
C GLY A 19 -6.87 5.74 -2.95
N LYS A 20 -5.59 5.84 -3.33
CA LYS A 20 -5.09 6.95 -4.17
C LYS A 20 -5.50 6.80 -5.64
N TYR A 21 -5.49 5.58 -6.15
CA TYR A 21 -5.68 5.26 -7.56
C TYR A 21 -7.02 4.56 -7.84
N ASP A 22 -7.93 4.54 -6.88
CA ASP A 22 -9.25 3.89 -6.97
C ASP A 22 -9.19 2.42 -7.44
N ILE A 23 -8.17 1.71 -6.96
CA ILE A 23 -7.96 0.29 -7.30
C ILE A 23 -8.81 -0.54 -6.35
N ASN A 24 -9.82 -1.20 -6.91
CA ASN A 24 -10.80 -1.96 -6.13
C ASN A 24 -10.36 -3.40 -5.82
N ASP A 25 -9.26 -3.87 -6.41
CA ASP A 25 -8.81 -5.26 -6.29
C ASP A 25 -7.31 -5.35 -6.02
N LEU A 26 -6.96 -5.96 -4.89
CA LEU A 26 -5.58 -6.17 -4.44
C LEU A 26 -4.83 -7.17 -5.35
N ARG A 27 -5.53 -8.09 -6.01
CA ARG A 27 -4.89 -9.12 -6.85
C ARG A 27 -4.15 -8.53 -8.04
N LEU A 28 -4.59 -7.35 -8.50
CA LEU A 28 -3.98 -6.64 -9.61
C LEU A 28 -2.49 -6.33 -9.36
N PHE A 29 -2.07 -6.17 -8.10
CA PHE A 29 -0.66 -5.98 -7.75
C PHE A 29 0.19 -7.25 -7.87
N PHE A 30 -0.42 -8.44 -7.86
CA PHE A 30 0.30 -9.73 -7.84
C PHE A 30 0.18 -10.51 -9.15
N GLU A 31 -0.84 -10.23 -9.97
CA GLU A 31 -1.09 -10.92 -11.24
C GLU A 31 -0.13 -10.46 -12.37
N ASN A 32 0.65 -9.39 -12.15
CA ASN A 32 1.61 -8.83 -13.13
C ASN A 32 0.99 -8.59 -14.52
N ASP A 33 -0.29 -8.21 -14.57
CA ASP A 33 -0.98 -7.92 -15.83
C ASP A 33 -0.46 -6.60 -16.42
N LEU A 34 0.09 -6.67 -17.64
CA LEU A 34 0.61 -5.51 -18.35
C LEU A 34 -0.46 -4.42 -18.56
N ARG A 35 -1.74 -4.78 -18.66
CA ARG A 35 -2.85 -3.83 -18.80
C ARG A 35 -3.11 -3.02 -17.53
N PHE A 36 -2.73 -3.55 -16.37
CA PHE A 36 -2.78 -2.84 -15.10
C PHE A 36 -1.54 -1.94 -14.95
N LEU A 37 -0.37 -2.43 -15.33
CA LEU A 37 0.88 -1.66 -15.26
C LEU A 37 0.87 -0.42 -16.17
N ASP A 38 0.16 -0.47 -17.31
CA ASP A 38 0.04 0.65 -18.27
C ASP A 38 -0.88 1.79 -17.79
N GLN A 39 -1.55 1.64 -16.64
CA GLN A 39 -2.48 2.64 -16.11
C GLN A 39 -1.83 3.68 -15.17
N PHE A 40 -0.53 3.53 -14.90
CA PHE A 40 0.24 4.34 -13.95
C PHE A 40 1.37 5.11 -14.61
#